data_AF-A0A520RAD3-F1
#
_entry.id   AF-A0A520RAD3-F1
#
_cell.length_a   1.000
_cell.length_b   1.000
_cell.length_c   1.000
_cell.angle_alpha   90.00
_cell.angle_beta   90.00
_cell.angle_gamma   90.00
#
_symmetry.space_group_name_H-M   'P 1'
#
loop_
_entity.id
_entity.type
_entity.pdbx_description
1 polymer ?
#
loop_
_entity_poly.entity_id
_entity_poly.type
_entity_poly.pdbx_seq_one_letter_code
_entity_poly.pdbx_strand_id
1 'polypeptide(L)' 'LLVLAALALFGGEMIFGFAVALLVGVTVGTYSSMYVASTTLLQLGVSKEDVMVPEREGADQEGMLP' A
#
# COMPACT_ATOMS: atom_id res chain seq x y z
N LEU A 1 -11.63 5.81 -1.30
CA LEU A 1 -12.12 7.20 -1.06
C LEU A 1 -13.64 7.31 -1.15
N LEU A 2 -14.29 6.74 -2.18
CA LEU A 2 -15.75 6.84 -2.37
C LEU A 2 -16.57 6.44 -1.14
N VAL A 3 -16.26 5.29 -0.52
CA VAL A 3 -16.94 4.83 0.71
C VAL A 3 -16.72 5.79 1.89
N LEU A 4 -15.50 6.29 2.07
CA LEU A 4 -15.19 7.24 3.15
C LEU A 4 -15.92 8.58 2.93
N ALA A 5 -16.04 9.04 1.69
CA ALA A 5 -16.80 10.23 1.34
C ALA A 5 -18.29 10.02 1.62
N ALA A 6 -18.84 8.85 1.29
CA ALA A 6 -20.23 8.52 1.63
C ALA A 6 -20.45 8.46 3.15
N LEU A 7 -19.53 7.89 3.93
CA LEU A 7 -19.60 7.88 5.39
C LEU A 7 -19.45 9.28 6.00
N ALA A 8 -18.61 10.14 5.43
CA ALA A 8 -18.48 11.52 5.87
C ALA A 8 -19.75 12.34 5.55
N LEU A 9 -20.40 12.13 4.40
CA LEU A 9 -21.57 12.91 4.02
C LEU A 9 -22.88 12.38 4.60
N PHE A 10 -23.02 11.05 4.75
CA PHE A 10 -24.27 10.39 5.12
C PHE A 10 -24.21 9.60 6.43
N GLY A 11 -23.04 9.50 7.08
CA GLY A 11 -22.83 8.67 8.27
C GLY A 11 -23.27 9.29 9.61
N GLY A 12 -23.54 10.60 9.64
CA GLY A 12 -23.94 11.33 10.85
C GLY A 12 -22.75 11.73 11.76
N GLU A 13 -23.05 12.49 12.82
CA GLU A 13 -22.05 13.18 13.65
C GLU A 13 -21.10 12.23 14.39
N MET A 14 -21.58 11.06 14.82
CA MET A 14 -20.81 10.10 15.59
C MET A 14 -19.56 9.60 14.84
N ILE A 15 -19.67 9.36 13.52
CA ILE A 15 -18.58 8.80 12.71
C ILE A 15 -17.94 9.81 11.76
N PHE A 16 -18.46 11.04 11.69
CA PHE A 16 -17.95 12.08 10.81
C PHE A 16 -16.46 12.35 11.04
N GLY A 17 -16.07 12.57 12.30
CA GLY A 17 -14.67 12.85 12.66
C GLY A 17 -13.72 11.69 12.28
N PHE A 18 -14.17 10.45 12.47
CA PHE A 18 -13.43 9.26 12.07
C PHE A 18 -13.30 9.17 10.54
N ALA A 19 -14.41 9.35 9.81
CA ALA A 19 -14.41 9.30 8.35
C ALA A 19 -13.50 10.36 7.73
N VAL A 20 -13.52 11.60 8.26
CA VAL A 20 -12.65 12.70 7.82
C VAL A 20 -11.17 12.40 8.11
N ALA A 21 -10.85 11.91 9.32
CA ALA A 21 -9.49 11.55 9.66
C ALA A 21 -8.94 10.46 8.73
N LEU A 22 -9.75 9.44 8.40
CA LEU A 22 -9.39 8.42 7.42
C LEU A 22 -9.25 9.00 6.00
N LEU A 23 -10.12 9.91 5.60
CA LEU A 23 -10.07 10.55 4.28
C LEU A 23 -8.77 11.32 4.09
N VAL A 24 -8.36 12.09 5.09
CA VAL A 24 -7.08 12.81 5.09
C VAL A 24 -5.91 11.82 5.11
N GLY A 25 -5.94 10.84 6.02
CA GLY A 25 -4.87 9.86 6.16
C GLY A 25 -4.63 9.05 4.88
N VAL A 26 -5.70 8.57 4.23
CA VAL A 26 -5.58 7.82 2.97
C VAL A 26 -5.11 8.74 1.84
N THR A 27 -5.61 9.97 1.74
CA THR A 27 -5.15 10.92 0.70
C THR A 27 -3.66 11.22 0.83
N VAL A 28 -3.22 11.60 2.04
CA VAL A 28 -1.81 11.90 2.32
C VAL A 28 -0.95 10.65 2.17
N GLY A 29 -1.39 9.52 2.70
CA GLY A 29 -0.67 8.25 2.61
C GLY A 29 -0.50 7.77 1.16
N THR A 30 -1.53 7.90 0.33
CA THR A 30 -1.47 7.50 -1.09
C THR A 30 -0.54 8.41 -1.88
N TYR A 31 -0.59 9.73 -1.64
CA TYR A 31 0.36 10.65 -2.27
C TYR A 31 1.80 10.38 -1.80
N SER A 32 1.99 10.15 -0.50
CA SER A 32 3.31 9.87 0.07
C SER A 32 3.91 8.55 -0.44
N SER A 33 3.12 7.49 -0.57
CA SER A 33 3.65 6.19 -1.01
C SER A 33 4.09 6.21 -2.47
N MET A 34 3.39 6.93 -3.34
CA MET A 34 3.76 7.03 -4.75
C MET A 34 4.91 7.98 -5.01
N TYR A 35 4.98 9.11 -4.30
CA TYR A 35 5.98 10.14 -4.61
C TYR A 35 7.12 10.17 -3.61
N VAL A 36 6.84 10.21 -2.31
CA VAL A 36 7.90 10.28 -1.31
C VAL A 36 8.66 8.95 -1.24
N ALA A 37 7.95 7.84 -1.00
CA ALA A 37 8.61 6.55 -0.83
C ALA A 37 9.35 6.09 -2.10
N SER A 38 8.76 6.23 -3.28
CA SER A 38 9.44 5.86 -4.54
C SER A 38 10.70 6.68 -4.78
N THR A 39 10.71 7.98 -4.51
CA THR A 39 11.93 8.80 -4.67
C THR A 39 13.00 8.41 -3.66
N THR A 40 12.62 8.15 -2.41
CA THR A 40 13.54 7.73 -1.36
C THR A 40 14.20 6.39 -1.71
N LEU A 41 13.43 5.43 -2.24
CA LEU A 41 13.98 4.15 -2.70
C LEU A 41 15.01 4.33 -3.82
N LEU A 42 14.73 5.21 -4.79
CA LEU A 42 15.68 5.52 -5.86
C LEU A 42 16.93 6.23 -5.32
N GLN A 43 16.79 7.11 -4.33
CA GLN A 43 17.94 7.76 -3.67
C GLN A 43 18.81 6.78 -2.89
N LEU A 44 18.21 5.74 -2.30
CA LEU A 44 18.92 4.66 -1.63
C LEU A 44 19.58 3.68 -2.60
N GLY A 45 19.39 3.85 -3.92
CA GLY A 45 20.01 3.01 -4.94
C GLY A 45 19.36 1.65 -5.12
N VAL A 46 18.12 1.47 -4.66
CA VAL A 46 17.37 0.21 -4.79
C VAL A 46 17.25 -0.18 -6.26
N SER A 47 17.70 -1.37 -6.60
CA SER A 47 17.69 -1.91 -7.97
C SER A 47 16.59 -2.97 -8.15
N LYS A 48 16.39 -3.43 -9.39
CA LYS A 48 15.34 -4.43 -9.69
C LYS A 48 15.63 -5.78 -9.03
N GLU A 49 16.90 -6.08 -8.87
CA GLU A 49 17.42 -7.27 -8.24
C GLU A 49 17.06 -7.31 -6.74
N ASP A 50 16.96 -6.16 -6.07
CA ASP A 50 16.58 -6.10 -4.64
C ASP A 50 15.10 -6.41 -4.39
N VAL A 51 14.26 -6.27 -5.42
CA VAL A 51 12.79 -6.48 -5.34
C VAL A 51 12.39 -7.81 -5.97
N MET A 52 13.35 -8.55 -6.55
CA MET A 52 13.06 -9.86 -7.14
C MET A 52 12.65 -10.83 -6.04
N VAL A 53 11.56 -11.57 -6.27
CA VAL A 53 11.14 -12.62 -5.35
C VAL A 53 12.22 -13.71 -5.41
N PRO A 54 12.93 -13.99 -4.31
CA PRO A 54 13.93 -15.05 -4.32
C PRO A 54 13.22 -16.36 -4.67
N GLU A 55 13.76 -17.10 -5.65
CA GLU A 55 13.32 -18.46 -5.91
C GLU A 55 13.44 -19.24 -4.60
N ARG A 56 12.33 -19.77 -4.11
CA ARG A 56 12.34 -20.60 -2.90
C ARG A 56 13.25 -21.78 -3.21
N GLU A 57 14.35 -21.92 -2.47
CA GLU A 57 15.19 -23.12 -2.55
C GLU A 57 14.28 -24.34 -2.32
N GLY A 58 13.94 -25.05 -3.41
CA GLY A 58 13.02 -26.20 -3.39
C GLY A 58 11.76 -26.11 -4.27
N ALA A 59 11.46 -24.98 -4.93
CA ALA A 59 10.33 -24.91 -5.87
C ALA A 59 10.46 -25.91 -7.05
N ASP A 60 11.71 -26.24 -7.40
CA ASP A 60 12.02 -27.23 -8.42
C ASP A 60 11.93 -28.67 -7.90
N GLN A 61 11.88 -28.89 -6.58
CA GLN A 61 11.81 -30.23 -5.97
C GLN A 61 10.36 -30.71 -5.79
N GLU A 62 9.38 -29.82 -5.62
CA GLU A 62 7.96 -30.21 -5.52
C GLU A 62 7.37 -30.65 -6.87
N GLY A 63 7.93 -30.19 -7.99
CA GLY A 63 7.54 -30.62 -9.35
C GLY A 63 8.21 -31.93 -9.83
N MET A 64 9.10 -32.51 -9.02
CA MET A 64 9.88 -33.72 -9.34
C MET A 64 9.55 -34.93 -8.47
N LEU A 65 8.49 -34.85 -7.63
CA LEU A 65 7.95 -36.02 -6.95
C LEU A 65 6.94 -36.73 -7.87
N PRO A 66 7.13 -38.02 -8.19
CA PRO A 66 6.16 -38.82 -8.96
C PRO A 66 4.84 -39.03 -8.20
#